data_AF-A0A0W0W0C5-F1
#
_entry.id   AF-A0A0W0W0C5-F1
#
_cell.length_a   1.000
_cell.length_b   1.000
_cell.length_c   1.000
_cell.angle_alpha   90.00
_cell.angle_beta   90.00
_cell.angle_gamma   90.00
#
_symmetry.space_group_name_H-M   'P 1'
#
loop_
_entity.id
_entity.type
_entity.pdbx_description
1 polymer ?
#
loop_
_entity_poly.entity_id
_entity_poly.type
_entity_poly.pdbx_seq_one_letter_code
_entity_poly.pdbx_strand_id
1 'polypeptide(L)'
;MKNKPSLFATPCNILVLLPHSDNAALVNKHQKLDDLYLIRTVVDFSTRALELFITGNLLAFDPQVGENLCQIRAYKIIHLSKQWLCSTKRIAELLQEIERFKSYKHTIEKVINEWENDLKQVATYSNSLDAVEKTSQFLSRHQLLFPLHEELAFIIACYFLTHFSIRKDNIPIAVNLEHIVREFHISKYRAKRLTHRYQQLICELGCEFILKIAQELPIQLGYADILPKLCQIADENRMVLPCYPVSEIIFYHSIQQKIPVLLIVKRINQSSAIHSDLVYFLLLGQEESTDYDLVSCNPYLAEHCLIVTGEMLHDSHESIRHYIHRVLRENPLKIILANTASHPQYSGKRLEALRSDPFSLIPNNALMTRHARNLTHLRFFALEAGCSKEKQTLFFLRHIYVNKLKDEITQLHTQYPGEAFEAHAMLHP
;
A
#
# COMPACT_ATOMS: atom_id res chain seq x y z
N MET A 1 23.31 14.69 -4.76
CA MET A 1 22.65 13.90 -5.83
C MET A 1 21.79 14.86 -6.63
N LYS A 2 21.89 14.86 -7.96
CA LYS A 2 20.96 15.64 -8.79
C LYS A 2 19.60 14.94 -8.69
N ASN A 3 18.62 15.58 -8.04
CA ASN A 3 17.24 15.11 -8.01
C ASN A 3 16.79 14.91 -9.46
N LYS A 4 16.60 13.66 -9.88
CA LYS A 4 15.75 13.42 -11.05
C LYS A 4 14.43 14.12 -10.75
N PRO A 5 13.86 14.90 -11.68
CA PRO A 5 12.52 15.43 -11.48
C PRO A 5 11.61 14.26 -11.12
N SER A 6 10.81 14.42 -10.06
CA SER A 6 9.74 13.49 -9.72
C SER A 6 8.94 13.18 -11.00
N LEU A 7 8.44 11.95 -11.14
CA LEU A 7 7.56 11.60 -12.25
C LEU A 7 6.29 12.49 -12.26
N PHE A 8 6.03 13.22 -11.17
CA PHE A 8 4.90 14.12 -10.94
C PHE A 8 5.28 15.60 -10.78
N ALA A 9 6.46 16.03 -11.22
CA ALA A 9 6.72 17.46 -11.45
C ALA A 9 5.81 18.08 -12.55
N THR A 10 4.92 17.27 -13.13
CA THR A 10 4.00 17.56 -14.23
C THR A 10 2.57 17.30 -13.74
N PRO A 11 1.54 18.05 -14.19
CA PRO A 11 0.16 17.81 -13.78
C PRO A 11 -0.26 16.34 -13.95
N CYS A 12 -0.69 15.71 -12.86
CA CYS A 12 -1.18 14.33 -12.88
C CYS A 12 -2.41 14.23 -13.80
N ASN A 13 -2.35 13.30 -14.75
CA ASN A 13 -3.37 13.09 -15.79
C ASN A 13 -3.39 11.62 -16.21
N ILE A 14 -4.31 11.22 -17.09
CA ILE A 14 -4.50 9.83 -17.51
C ILE A 14 -3.22 9.10 -17.94
N LEU A 15 -2.21 9.80 -18.47
CA LEU A 15 -0.93 9.20 -18.88
C LEU A 15 -0.21 8.48 -17.72
N VAL A 16 -0.44 8.90 -16.46
CA VAL A 16 0.18 8.23 -15.31
C VAL A 16 -0.33 6.80 -15.12
N LEU A 17 -1.55 6.53 -15.61
CA LEU A 17 -2.21 5.22 -15.55
C LEU A 17 -1.93 4.36 -16.79
N LEU A 18 -1.12 4.82 -17.73
CA LEU A 18 -0.74 4.09 -18.93
C LEU A 18 0.71 3.61 -18.85
N PRO A 19 1.09 2.53 -19.57
CA PRO A 19 2.46 2.03 -19.59
C PRO A 19 3.37 2.90 -20.47
N HIS A 20 3.35 4.22 -20.25
CA HIS A 20 3.95 5.23 -21.11
C HIS A 20 5.24 5.80 -20.54
N SER A 21 6.15 6.20 -21.43
CA SER A 21 7.28 7.08 -21.11
C SER A 21 7.11 8.41 -21.84
N ASP A 22 7.70 9.49 -21.33
CA ASP A 22 7.55 10.85 -21.89
C ASP A 22 8.01 10.97 -23.35
N ASN A 23 8.91 10.07 -23.78
CA ASN A 23 9.44 10.02 -25.14
C ASN A 23 8.79 8.96 -26.03
N ALA A 24 7.76 8.24 -25.55
CA ALA A 24 7.13 7.22 -26.37
C ALA A 24 6.26 7.88 -27.45
N ALA A 25 6.42 7.40 -28.68
CA ALA A 25 5.77 7.90 -29.88
C ALA A 25 4.92 6.79 -30.50
N LEU A 26 3.77 7.20 -31.04
CA LEU A 26 2.86 6.35 -31.79
C LEU A 26 3.23 6.46 -33.25
N VAL A 27 3.67 5.34 -33.84
CA VAL A 27 4.29 5.39 -35.17
C VAL A 27 3.32 5.12 -36.32
N ASN A 28 2.13 4.60 -36.03
CA ASN A 28 1.14 4.29 -37.06
C ASN A 28 -0.28 4.30 -36.49
N LYS A 29 -1.24 4.24 -37.40
CA LYS A 29 -2.67 4.31 -37.09
C LYS A 29 -3.20 3.17 -36.19
N HIS A 30 -2.65 1.96 -36.32
CA HIS A 30 -3.06 0.82 -35.51
C HIS A 30 -2.62 0.98 -34.05
N GLN A 31 -1.39 1.45 -33.82
CA GLN A 31 -0.92 1.72 -32.45
C GLN A 31 -1.73 2.80 -31.75
N LYS A 32 -2.16 3.83 -32.49
CA LYS A 32 -3.02 4.90 -31.96
C LYS A 32 -4.38 4.33 -31.54
N LEU A 33 -4.97 3.49 -32.38
CA LEU A 33 -6.23 2.82 -32.07
C LEU A 33 -6.10 1.85 -30.89
N ASP A 34 -5.04 1.02 -30.86
CA ASP A 34 -4.73 0.10 -29.75
C ASP A 34 -4.59 0.86 -28.41
N ASP A 35 -3.95 2.03 -28.44
CA ASP A 35 -3.79 2.87 -27.25
C ASP A 35 -5.11 3.52 -26.82
N LEU A 36 -5.98 3.95 -27.74
CA LEU A 36 -7.34 4.39 -27.39
C LEU A 36 -8.14 3.28 -26.71
N TYR A 37 -8.06 2.04 -27.23
CA TYR A 37 -8.70 0.89 -26.61
C TYR A 37 -8.15 0.58 -25.22
N LEU A 38 -6.83 0.65 -25.05
CA LEU A 38 -6.20 0.50 -23.73
C LEU A 38 -6.66 1.59 -22.75
N ILE A 39 -6.72 2.85 -23.18
CA ILE A 39 -7.19 3.96 -22.34
C ILE A 39 -8.63 3.73 -21.92
N ARG A 40 -9.52 3.34 -22.84
CA ARG A 40 -10.92 3.00 -22.52
C ARG A 40 -10.99 1.92 -21.43
N THR A 41 -10.24 0.84 -21.58
CA THR A 41 -10.22 -0.26 -20.60
C THR A 41 -9.66 0.19 -19.24
N VAL A 42 -8.62 1.02 -19.22
CA VAL A 42 -8.08 1.60 -17.98
C VAL A 42 -9.11 2.51 -17.30
N VAL A 43 -9.86 3.30 -18.06
CA VAL A 43 -10.94 4.17 -17.55
C VAL A 43 -12.06 3.33 -16.95
N ASP A 44 -12.52 2.29 -17.64
CA ASP A 44 -13.53 1.35 -17.11
C ASP A 44 -13.08 0.70 -15.80
N PHE A 45 -11.83 0.25 -15.77
CA PHE A 45 -11.24 -0.34 -14.58
C PHE A 45 -11.12 0.68 -13.44
N SER A 46 -10.79 1.94 -13.76
CA SER A 46 -10.70 3.04 -12.80
C SER A 46 -12.06 3.35 -12.17
N THR A 47 -13.13 3.41 -12.97
CA THR A 47 -14.50 3.57 -12.49
C THR A 47 -14.86 2.50 -11.47
N ARG A 48 -14.61 1.23 -11.80
CA ARG A 48 -14.87 0.10 -10.89
C ARG A 48 -14.05 0.18 -9.60
N ALA A 49 -12.78 0.59 -9.69
CA ALA A 49 -11.92 0.78 -8.52
C ALA A 49 -12.52 1.81 -7.55
N LEU A 50 -12.93 2.97 -8.07
CA LEU A 50 -13.47 4.05 -7.26
C LEU A 50 -14.86 3.72 -6.69
N GLU A 51 -15.72 3.05 -7.47
CA GLU A 51 -17.02 2.56 -6.99
C GLU A 51 -16.82 1.58 -5.83
N LEU A 52 -15.86 0.66 -5.92
CA LEU A 52 -15.55 -0.28 -4.83
C LEU A 52 -14.97 0.45 -3.60
N PHE A 53 -14.14 1.47 -3.81
CA PHE A 53 -13.58 2.27 -2.71
C PHE A 53 -14.69 2.96 -1.90
N ILE A 54 -15.71 3.50 -2.57
CA ILE A 54 -16.87 4.14 -1.92
C ILE A 54 -17.63 3.17 -1.01
N THR A 55 -17.70 1.88 -1.37
CA THR A 55 -18.36 0.87 -0.51
C THR A 55 -17.61 0.62 0.81
N GLY A 56 -16.38 1.13 0.95
CA GLY A 56 -15.55 0.94 2.13
C GLY A 56 -14.85 -0.42 2.19
N ASN A 57 -14.83 -1.19 1.09
CA ASN A 57 -14.12 -2.46 0.98
C ASN A 57 -12.61 -2.24 0.77
N LEU A 58 -11.90 -1.86 1.83
CA LEU A 58 -10.49 -1.47 1.76
C LEU A 58 -9.53 -2.66 1.52
N LEU A 59 -9.96 -3.89 1.80
CA LEU A 59 -9.19 -5.11 1.47
C LEU A 59 -8.91 -5.26 -0.03
N ALA A 60 -9.78 -4.70 -0.88
CA ALA A 60 -9.57 -4.70 -2.32
C ALA A 60 -8.42 -3.77 -2.78
N PHE A 61 -7.75 -3.10 -1.85
CA PHE A 61 -6.66 -2.15 -2.11
C PHE A 61 -5.38 -2.52 -1.34
N ASP A 62 -5.16 -3.82 -1.10
CA ASP A 62 -3.93 -4.42 -0.54
C ASP A 62 -3.06 -5.05 -1.65
N PRO A 63 -2.22 -4.25 -2.35
CA PRO A 63 -1.48 -4.72 -3.52
C PRO A 63 -0.11 -5.34 -3.18
N GLN A 64 0.39 -6.17 -4.11
CA GLN A 64 1.78 -6.63 -4.12
C GLN A 64 2.71 -5.64 -4.83
N VAL A 65 3.57 -4.96 -4.07
CA VAL A 65 4.44 -3.89 -4.57
C VAL A 65 5.89 -4.14 -4.13
N GLY A 66 6.48 -5.23 -4.63
CA GLY A 66 7.92 -5.52 -4.54
C GLY A 66 8.61 -5.07 -3.24
N GLU A 67 9.53 -4.11 -3.37
CA GLU A 67 10.39 -3.60 -2.28
C GLU A 67 9.75 -2.46 -1.47
N ASN A 68 8.56 -1.99 -1.83
CA ASN A 68 7.81 -1.01 -1.03
C ASN A 68 7.05 -1.71 0.09
N LEU A 69 7.02 -1.06 1.24
CA LEU A 69 6.53 -1.62 2.49
C LEU A 69 4.99 -1.68 2.51
N CYS A 70 4.41 -2.82 2.90
CA CYS A 70 2.94 -2.97 2.97
C CYS A 70 2.31 -1.97 3.94
N GLN A 71 2.98 -1.65 5.05
CA GLN A 71 2.52 -0.66 6.01
C GLN A 71 2.34 0.74 5.40
N ILE A 72 3.16 1.16 4.43
CA ILE A 72 2.99 2.46 3.76
C ILE A 72 1.65 2.50 3.02
N ARG A 73 1.37 1.44 2.27
CA ARG A 73 0.17 1.36 1.42
C ARG A 73 -1.08 1.25 2.27
N ALA A 74 -1.05 0.36 3.26
CA ALA A 74 -2.10 0.22 4.25
C ALA A 74 -2.41 1.58 4.89
N TYR A 75 -1.39 2.25 5.42
CA TYR A 75 -1.58 3.53 6.10
C TYR A 75 -2.10 4.64 5.19
N LYS A 76 -1.63 4.69 3.93
CA LYS A 76 -2.16 5.67 2.97
C LYS A 76 -3.63 5.39 2.62
N ILE A 77 -4.02 4.12 2.42
CA ILE A 77 -5.40 3.75 2.09
C ILE A 77 -6.37 4.13 3.22
N ILE A 78 -6.03 3.90 4.49
CA ILE A 78 -6.90 4.31 5.61
C ILE A 78 -6.99 5.83 5.75
N HIS A 79 -5.93 6.57 5.42
CA HIS A 79 -5.98 8.03 5.37
C HIS A 79 -6.90 8.53 4.26
N LEU A 80 -6.79 7.94 3.07
CA LEU A 80 -7.68 8.25 1.95
C LEU A 80 -9.14 7.89 2.27
N SER A 81 -9.40 6.79 2.99
CA SER A 81 -10.76 6.44 3.39
C SER A 81 -11.32 7.45 4.40
N LYS A 82 -10.53 7.88 5.39
CA LYS A 82 -10.90 8.95 6.31
C LYS A 82 -11.12 10.29 5.57
N GLN A 83 -10.37 10.58 4.52
CA GLN A 83 -10.55 11.80 3.75
C GLN A 83 -11.82 11.78 2.89
N TRP A 84 -12.03 10.71 2.13
CA TRP A 84 -13.09 10.65 1.12
C TRP A 84 -14.43 10.11 1.66
N LEU A 85 -14.40 9.27 2.70
CA LEU A 85 -15.58 8.59 3.24
C LEU A 85 -16.06 9.18 4.57
N CYS A 86 -15.45 10.26 5.08
CA CYS A 86 -15.84 10.87 6.36
C CYS A 86 -17.20 11.58 6.37
N SER A 87 -17.72 11.99 5.21
CA SER A 87 -18.96 12.75 5.14
C SER A 87 -19.67 12.57 3.81
N THR A 88 -20.99 12.76 3.82
CA THR A 88 -21.83 12.73 2.61
C THR A 88 -21.33 13.70 1.53
N LYS A 89 -20.78 14.85 1.93
CA LYS A 89 -20.21 15.83 0.99
C LYS A 89 -18.98 15.27 0.25
N ARG A 90 -18.02 14.69 0.99
CA ARG A 90 -16.81 14.10 0.40
C ARG A 90 -17.12 12.89 -0.47
N ILE A 91 -18.09 12.08 -0.05
CA ILE A 91 -18.59 10.96 -0.86
C ILE A 91 -19.22 11.48 -2.16
N ALA A 92 -20.02 12.55 -2.10
CA ALA A 92 -20.60 13.16 -3.31
C ALA A 92 -19.54 13.74 -4.25
N GLU A 93 -18.46 14.35 -3.73
CA GLU A 93 -17.31 14.79 -4.53
C GLU A 93 -16.65 13.60 -5.24
N LEU A 94 -16.44 12.47 -4.55
CA LEU A 94 -15.88 11.26 -5.17
C LEU A 94 -16.82 10.64 -6.22
N LEU A 95 -18.13 10.64 -5.98
CA LEU A 95 -19.13 10.22 -6.96
C LEU A 95 -19.10 11.11 -8.21
N GLN A 96 -18.90 12.42 -8.05
CA GLN A 96 -18.75 13.33 -9.18
C GLN A 96 -17.50 13.00 -10.01
N GLU A 97 -16.38 12.64 -9.36
CA GLU A 97 -15.18 12.17 -10.08
C GLU A 97 -15.45 10.87 -10.85
N ILE A 98 -16.21 9.93 -10.28
CA ILE A 98 -16.64 8.71 -10.98
C ILE A 98 -17.45 9.05 -12.24
N GLU A 99 -18.40 9.97 -12.15
CA GLU A 99 -19.19 10.42 -13.31
C GLU A 99 -18.34 11.18 -14.34
N ARG A 100 -17.28 11.89 -13.92
CA ARG A 100 -16.27 12.46 -14.83
C ARG A 100 -15.53 11.37 -15.60
N PHE A 101 -15.13 10.26 -14.95
CA PHE A 101 -14.53 9.11 -15.62
C PHE A 101 -15.48 8.47 -16.64
N LYS A 102 -16.76 8.27 -16.27
CA LYS A 102 -17.79 7.73 -17.18
C LYS A 102 -18.03 8.64 -18.39
N SER A 103 -18.11 9.95 -18.18
CA SER A 103 -18.22 10.93 -19.26
C SER A 103 -16.99 10.91 -20.17
N TYR A 104 -15.80 10.81 -19.58
CA TYR A 104 -14.54 10.73 -20.33
C TYR A 104 -14.46 9.46 -21.18
N LYS A 105 -14.97 8.32 -20.68
CA LYS A 105 -15.12 7.09 -21.47
C LYS A 105 -15.90 7.32 -22.76
N HIS A 106 -17.04 8.00 -22.69
CA HIS A 106 -17.84 8.30 -23.87
C HIS A 106 -17.10 9.19 -24.88
N THR A 107 -16.29 10.13 -24.40
CA THR A 107 -15.40 10.93 -25.28
C THR A 107 -14.39 10.03 -26.01
N ILE A 108 -13.77 9.07 -25.31
CA ILE A 108 -12.83 8.12 -25.92
C ILE A 108 -13.54 7.24 -26.96
N GLU A 109 -14.73 6.72 -26.64
CA GLU A 109 -15.53 5.88 -27.54
C GLU A 109 -15.92 6.63 -28.81
N LYS A 110 -16.25 7.92 -28.70
CA LYS A 110 -16.50 8.77 -29.85
C LYS A 110 -15.26 8.88 -30.75
N VAL A 111 -14.08 9.14 -30.17
CA VAL A 111 -12.82 9.23 -30.94
C VAL A 111 -12.46 7.89 -31.57
N ILE A 112 -12.68 6.76 -30.88
CA ILE A 112 -12.50 5.41 -31.45
C ILE A 112 -13.40 5.22 -32.67
N ASN A 113 -14.69 5.54 -32.57
CA ASN A 113 -15.63 5.39 -33.68
C ASN A 113 -15.26 6.26 -34.89
N GLU A 114 -14.83 7.50 -34.65
CA GLU A 114 -14.32 8.39 -35.70
C GLU A 114 -13.10 7.77 -36.41
N TRP A 115 -12.13 7.27 -35.64
CA TRP A 115 -10.94 6.60 -36.16
C TRP A 115 -11.25 5.35 -36.98
N GLU A 116 -12.15 4.49 -36.49
CA GLU A 116 -12.55 3.28 -37.21
C GLU A 116 -13.25 3.60 -38.54
N ASN A 117 -14.03 4.66 -38.58
CA ASN A 117 -14.68 5.11 -39.82
C ASN A 117 -13.65 5.66 -40.80
N ASP A 118 -12.70 6.47 -40.34
CA ASP A 118 -11.60 6.99 -41.17
C ASP A 118 -10.75 5.84 -41.74
N LEU A 119 -10.44 4.83 -40.93
CA LEU A 119 -9.65 3.67 -41.34
C LEU A 119 -10.34 2.84 -42.43
N LYS A 120 -11.67 2.74 -42.42
CA LYS A 120 -12.44 2.05 -43.48
C LYS A 120 -12.40 2.79 -44.80
N GLN A 121 -12.28 4.12 -44.78
CA GLN A 121 -12.28 4.96 -45.99
C GLN A 121 -10.89 5.13 -46.59
N VAL A 122 -9.83 4.90 -45.82
CA VAL A 122 -8.44 5.18 -46.21
C VAL A 122 -7.72 3.88 -46.62
N ALA A 123 -7.67 3.63 -47.93
CA ALA A 123 -6.96 2.49 -48.52
C ALA A 123 -5.43 2.68 -48.63
N THR A 124 -4.94 3.92 -48.57
CA THR A 124 -3.51 4.28 -48.72
C THR A 124 -2.96 5.01 -47.50
N TYR A 125 -1.66 5.33 -47.47
CA TYR A 125 -1.06 6.14 -46.40
C TYR A 125 -1.80 7.47 -46.21
N SER A 126 -2.09 7.84 -44.97
CA SER A 126 -2.63 9.16 -44.62
C SER A 126 -1.76 9.81 -43.56
N ASN A 127 -1.18 10.97 -43.86
CA ASN A 127 -0.31 11.66 -42.92
C ASN A 127 -1.01 12.00 -41.58
N SER A 128 -2.32 12.25 -41.59
CA SER A 128 -3.08 12.54 -40.36
C SER A 128 -3.23 11.32 -39.44
N LEU A 129 -3.20 10.10 -40.00
CA LEU A 129 -3.37 8.84 -39.28
C LEU A 129 -2.02 8.17 -38.98
N ASP A 130 -1.09 8.21 -39.93
CA ASP A 130 0.16 7.44 -39.91
C ASP A 130 1.39 8.25 -39.45
N ALA A 131 1.32 9.58 -39.33
CA ALA A 131 2.45 10.36 -38.86
C ALA A 131 2.86 9.95 -37.44
N VAL A 132 4.18 9.90 -37.21
CA VAL A 132 4.76 9.69 -35.88
C VAL A 132 4.44 10.90 -35.00
N GLU A 133 3.76 10.68 -33.89
CA GLU A 133 3.46 11.73 -32.91
C GLU A 133 3.66 11.20 -31.48
N LYS A 134 4.03 12.08 -30.53
CA LYS A 134 4.10 11.67 -29.12
C LYS A 134 2.70 11.36 -28.62
N THR A 135 2.55 10.40 -27.72
CA THR A 135 1.22 10.06 -27.17
C THR A 135 0.56 11.24 -26.46
N SER A 136 1.32 12.06 -25.73
CA SER A 136 0.76 13.29 -25.13
C SER A 136 0.22 14.27 -26.18
N GLN A 137 0.88 14.40 -27.33
CA GLN A 137 0.43 15.25 -28.43
C GLN A 137 -0.82 14.66 -29.09
N PHE A 138 -0.84 13.34 -29.32
CA PHE A 138 -1.99 12.62 -29.83
C PHE A 138 -3.22 12.83 -28.95
N LEU A 139 -3.09 12.60 -27.64
CA LEU A 139 -4.19 12.81 -26.69
C LEU A 139 -4.59 14.28 -26.61
N SER A 140 -3.63 15.21 -26.61
CA SER A 140 -3.96 16.65 -26.59
C SER A 140 -4.77 17.07 -27.82
N ARG A 141 -4.41 16.58 -29.02
CA ARG A 141 -5.10 16.88 -30.28
C ARG A 141 -6.56 16.45 -30.25
N HIS A 142 -6.84 15.33 -29.59
CA HIS A 142 -8.19 14.78 -29.43
C HIS A 142 -8.87 15.20 -28.12
N GLN A 143 -8.28 16.13 -27.36
CA GLN A 143 -8.80 16.58 -26.06
C GLN A 143 -8.99 15.43 -25.05
N LEU A 144 -8.14 14.42 -25.15
CA LEU A 144 -8.16 13.23 -24.30
C LEU A 144 -7.19 13.30 -23.11
N LEU A 145 -6.56 14.44 -22.86
CA LEU A 145 -5.73 14.63 -21.65
C LEU A 145 -6.64 14.88 -20.44
N PHE A 146 -7.10 13.81 -19.81
CA PHE A 146 -7.95 13.88 -18.61
C PHE A 146 -7.13 14.20 -17.35
N PRO A 147 -7.38 15.34 -16.68
CA PRO A 147 -6.71 15.67 -15.42
C PRO A 147 -7.11 14.70 -14.31
N LEU A 148 -6.14 14.25 -13.52
CA LEU A 148 -6.32 13.23 -12.49
C LEU A 148 -5.69 13.66 -11.17
N HIS A 149 -6.39 13.44 -10.07
CA HIS A 149 -5.82 13.62 -8.73
C HIS A 149 -4.89 12.46 -8.37
N GLU A 150 -3.74 12.73 -7.77
CA GLU A 150 -2.76 11.72 -7.33
C GLU A 150 -3.36 10.69 -6.36
N GLU A 151 -4.27 11.13 -5.50
CA GLU A 151 -5.00 10.27 -4.58
C GLU A 151 -5.82 9.20 -5.31
N LEU A 152 -6.54 9.60 -6.36
CA LEU A 152 -7.33 8.68 -7.18
C LEU A 152 -6.40 7.76 -7.98
N ALA A 153 -5.30 8.29 -8.52
CA ALA A 153 -4.29 7.48 -9.21
C ALA A 153 -3.71 6.39 -8.28
N PHE A 154 -3.45 6.73 -7.01
CA PHE A 154 -3.01 5.78 -5.99
C PHE A 154 -4.06 4.70 -5.71
N ILE A 155 -5.32 5.08 -5.51
CA ILE A 155 -6.44 4.14 -5.27
C ILE A 155 -6.59 3.17 -6.45
N ILE A 156 -6.63 3.69 -7.68
CA ILE A 156 -6.78 2.91 -8.91
C ILE A 156 -5.62 1.91 -9.06
N ALA A 157 -4.38 2.37 -8.86
CA ALA A 157 -3.20 1.52 -8.99
C ALA A 157 -3.18 0.42 -7.91
N CYS A 158 -3.54 0.74 -6.66
CA CYS A 158 -3.66 -0.24 -5.58
C CYS A 158 -4.71 -1.30 -5.92
N TYR A 159 -5.90 -0.89 -6.40
CA TYR A 159 -6.94 -1.83 -6.80
C TYR A 159 -6.47 -2.74 -7.94
N PHE A 160 -5.84 -2.20 -8.98
CA PHE A 160 -5.32 -2.98 -10.10
C PHE A 160 -4.36 -4.07 -9.64
N LEU A 161 -3.35 -3.71 -8.85
CA LEU A 161 -2.35 -4.67 -8.40
C LEU A 161 -2.94 -5.69 -7.39
N THR A 162 -4.02 -5.34 -6.70
CA THR A 162 -4.76 -6.24 -5.82
C THR A 162 -5.62 -7.22 -6.61
N HIS A 163 -6.42 -6.73 -7.55
CA HIS A 163 -7.31 -7.53 -8.42
C HIS A 163 -6.52 -8.56 -9.23
N PHE A 164 -5.33 -8.19 -9.70
CA PHE A 164 -4.44 -9.08 -10.42
C PHE A 164 -3.42 -9.80 -9.53
N SER A 165 -3.58 -9.80 -8.20
CA SER A 165 -2.65 -10.49 -7.30
C SER A 165 -2.88 -12.00 -7.26
N ILE A 166 -1.80 -12.76 -7.13
CA ILE A 166 -1.80 -14.16 -6.68
C ILE A 166 -1.63 -14.12 -5.16
N ARG A 167 -2.53 -14.78 -4.44
CA ARG A 167 -2.54 -14.79 -2.97
C ARG A 167 -2.18 -16.18 -2.42
N LYS A 168 -1.44 -16.18 -1.32
CA LYS A 168 -1.20 -17.34 -0.47
C LYS A 168 -1.57 -16.96 0.95
N ASP A 169 -2.44 -17.73 1.59
CA ASP A 169 -2.94 -17.43 2.94
C ASP A 169 -3.50 -16.00 3.04
N ASN A 170 -4.25 -15.57 2.01
CA ASN A 170 -4.76 -14.21 1.80
C ASN A 170 -3.72 -13.10 1.65
N ILE A 171 -2.42 -13.39 1.70
CA ILE A 171 -1.34 -12.41 1.50
C ILE A 171 -0.96 -12.36 0.02
N PRO A 172 -0.85 -11.16 -0.59
CA PRO A 172 -0.49 -11.04 -2.00
C PRO A 172 1.02 -11.34 -2.20
N ILE A 173 1.34 -12.32 -3.04
CA ILE A 173 2.72 -12.79 -3.25
C ILE A 173 3.29 -12.44 -4.62
N ALA A 174 2.45 -12.32 -5.64
CA ALA A 174 2.86 -12.01 -7.02
C ALA A 174 1.72 -11.33 -7.80
N VAL A 175 2.03 -10.83 -9.00
CA VAL A 175 1.03 -10.30 -9.94
C VAL A 175 0.82 -11.29 -11.08
N ASN A 176 -0.43 -11.62 -11.38
CA ASN A 176 -0.87 -12.51 -12.44
C ASN A 176 -0.91 -11.76 -13.79
N LEU A 177 0.23 -11.74 -14.49
CA LEU A 177 0.34 -11.08 -15.80
C LEU A 177 -0.57 -11.70 -16.86
N GLU A 178 -0.87 -13.01 -16.78
CA GLU A 178 -1.75 -13.68 -17.74
C GLU A 178 -3.22 -13.26 -17.56
N HIS A 179 -3.63 -13.00 -16.32
CA HIS A 179 -4.94 -12.43 -16.03
C HIS A 179 -5.07 -11.04 -16.65
N ILE A 180 -4.06 -10.17 -16.50
CA ILE A 180 -4.04 -8.83 -17.13
C ILE A 180 -4.12 -8.94 -18.66
N VAL A 181 -3.32 -9.81 -19.28
CA VAL A 181 -3.32 -10.01 -20.75
C VAL A 181 -4.72 -10.36 -21.26
N ARG A 182 -5.43 -11.25 -20.57
CA ARG A 182 -6.77 -11.68 -20.96
C ARG A 182 -7.81 -10.60 -20.76
N GLU A 183 -7.81 -9.93 -19.61
CA GLU A 183 -8.84 -8.93 -19.26
C GLU A 183 -8.64 -7.60 -20.01
N PHE A 184 -7.39 -7.19 -20.24
CA PHE A 184 -7.07 -5.95 -20.95
C PHE A 184 -6.84 -6.13 -22.46
N HIS A 185 -6.83 -7.37 -22.95
CA HIS A 185 -6.54 -7.70 -24.35
C HIS A 185 -5.23 -7.08 -24.87
N ILE A 186 -4.19 -7.08 -24.04
CA ILE A 186 -2.87 -6.53 -24.37
C ILE A 186 -1.79 -7.61 -24.38
N SER A 187 -0.66 -7.34 -25.04
CA SER A 187 0.48 -8.25 -25.01
C SER A 187 1.06 -8.41 -23.60
N LYS A 188 1.69 -9.56 -23.32
CA LYS A 188 2.39 -9.83 -22.05
C LYS A 188 3.44 -8.77 -21.71
N TYR A 189 4.09 -8.21 -22.73
CA TYR A 189 5.04 -7.10 -22.57
C TYR A 189 4.34 -5.82 -22.07
N ARG A 190 3.22 -5.43 -22.69
CA ARG A 190 2.42 -4.27 -22.24
C ARG A 190 1.88 -4.49 -20.82
N ALA A 191 1.37 -5.68 -20.50
CA ALA A 191 0.91 -6.03 -19.16
C ALA A 191 2.01 -5.91 -18.10
N LYS A 192 3.23 -6.39 -18.41
CA LYS A 192 4.40 -6.22 -17.53
C LYS A 192 4.75 -4.75 -17.32
N ARG A 193 4.76 -3.94 -18.39
CA ARG A 193 5.03 -2.49 -18.29
C ARG A 193 3.97 -1.75 -17.47
N LEU A 194 2.70 -2.11 -17.62
CA LEU A 194 1.60 -1.53 -16.86
C LEU A 194 1.74 -1.85 -15.37
N THR A 195 1.98 -3.11 -15.05
CA THR A 195 2.25 -3.57 -13.67
C THR A 195 3.42 -2.79 -13.06
N HIS A 196 4.53 -2.71 -13.78
CA HIS A 196 5.72 -1.98 -13.34
C HIS A 196 5.43 -0.50 -13.11
N ARG A 197 4.69 0.15 -14.03
CA ARG A 197 4.29 1.54 -13.89
C ARG A 197 3.47 1.77 -12.63
N TYR A 198 2.49 0.91 -12.34
CA TYR A 198 1.63 1.06 -11.17
C TYR A 198 2.39 0.83 -9.87
N GLN A 199 3.33 -0.12 -9.87
CA GLN A 199 4.22 -0.31 -8.74
C GLN A 199 5.08 0.93 -8.48
N GLN A 200 5.67 1.52 -9.52
CA GLN A 200 6.45 2.78 -9.38
C GLN A 200 5.60 3.94 -8.86
N LEU A 201 4.39 4.12 -9.42
CA LEU A 201 3.42 5.14 -9.01
C LEU A 201 3.06 5.03 -7.52
N ILE A 202 2.71 3.82 -7.06
CA ILE A 202 2.38 3.58 -5.64
C ILE A 202 3.61 3.79 -4.74
N CYS A 203 4.79 3.34 -5.18
CA CYS A 203 6.04 3.54 -4.44
C CYS A 203 6.33 5.02 -4.20
N GLU A 204 6.28 5.84 -5.25
CA GLU A 204 6.57 7.27 -5.18
C GLU A 204 5.53 8.00 -4.33
N LEU A 205 4.25 7.89 -4.71
CA LEU A 205 3.16 8.54 -3.98
C LEU A 205 3.04 8.06 -2.52
N GLY A 206 3.42 6.81 -2.24
CA GLY A 206 3.47 6.25 -0.89
C GLY A 206 4.62 6.85 -0.08
N CYS A 207 5.83 6.90 -0.62
CA CYS A 207 6.98 7.50 0.06
C CYS A 207 6.79 9.00 0.29
N GLU A 208 6.27 9.74 -0.67
CA GLU A 208 5.91 11.17 -0.52
C GLU A 208 4.89 11.39 0.59
N PHE A 209 3.89 10.51 0.70
CA PHE A 209 2.94 10.54 1.80
C PHE A 209 3.61 10.34 3.16
N ILE A 210 4.53 9.37 3.29
CA ILE A 210 5.28 9.19 4.56
C ILE A 210 6.15 10.40 4.88
N LEU A 211 6.81 10.99 3.86
CA LEU A 211 7.59 12.22 4.03
C LEU A 211 6.72 13.38 4.51
N LYS A 212 5.48 13.49 4.05
CA LYS A 212 4.51 14.49 4.51
C LYS A 212 4.12 14.27 5.98
N ILE A 213 3.63 13.08 6.35
CA ILE A 213 3.21 12.83 7.74
C ILE A 213 4.38 12.91 8.73
N ALA A 214 5.62 12.67 8.28
CA ALA A 214 6.81 12.88 9.10
C ALA A 214 7.02 14.34 9.52
N GLN A 215 6.48 15.30 8.76
CA GLN A 215 6.48 16.73 9.09
C GLN A 215 5.39 17.09 10.10
N GLU A 216 4.34 16.27 10.21
CA GLU A 216 3.23 16.46 11.15
C GLU A 216 3.58 15.96 12.57
N LEU A 217 4.62 15.12 12.69
CA LEU A 217 5.13 14.60 13.95
C LEU A 217 5.97 15.64 14.73
N PRO A 218 6.12 15.49 16.07
CA PRO A 218 6.90 16.41 16.88
C PRO A 218 8.34 16.57 16.40
N ILE A 219 8.79 17.83 16.29
CA ILE A 219 10.12 18.21 15.76
C ILE A 219 11.26 17.49 16.49
N GLN A 220 11.09 17.20 17.78
CA GLN A 220 12.09 16.53 18.63
C GLN A 220 12.41 15.10 18.17
N LEU A 221 11.51 14.46 17.42
CA LEU A 221 11.75 13.15 16.80
C LEU A 221 12.69 13.26 15.59
N GLY A 222 12.68 14.41 14.91
CA GLY A 222 13.60 14.77 13.83
C GLY A 222 13.32 14.09 12.48
N TYR A 223 12.21 13.39 12.30
CA TYR A 223 11.96 12.63 11.06
C TYR A 223 11.92 13.50 9.81
N ALA A 224 11.41 14.74 9.91
CA ALA A 224 11.38 15.69 8.80
C ALA A 224 12.76 15.93 8.17
N ASP A 225 13.84 15.92 8.97
CA ASP A 225 15.21 16.15 8.50
C ASP A 225 15.92 14.88 8.02
N ILE A 226 15.46 13.73 8.51
CA ILE A 226 16.15 12.45 8.40
C ILE A 226 15.58 11.64 7.26
N LEU A 227 14.26 11.52 7.21
CA LEU A 227 13.57 10.64 6.28
C LEU A 227 13.84 11.00 4.80
N PRO A 228 13.92 12.28 4.38
CA PRO A 228 14.30 12.61 3.01
C PRO A 228 15.68 12.08 2.61
N LYS A 229 16.62 11.95 3.55
CA LYS A 229 17.98 11.42 3.31
C LYS A 229 18.00 9.88 3.25
N LEU A 230 17.00 9.24 3.86
CA LEU A 230 16.77 7.80 3.81
C LEU A 230 15.94 7.38 2.59
N CYS A 231 15.34 8.31 1.86
CA CYS A 231 14.59 7.97 0.65
C CYS A 231 15.56 7.54 -0.47
N GLN A 232 15.41 6.30 -0.94
CA GLN A 232 16.29 5.69 -1.94
C GLN A 232 15.51 5.20 -3.16
N ILE A 233 16.22 4.93 -4.24
CA ILE A 233 15.67 4.26 -5.42
C ILE A 233 16.20 2.82 -5.47
N ALA A 234 15.29 1.85 -5.36
CA ALA A 234 15.59 0.43 -5.38
C ALA A 234 15.65 -0.14 -6.82
N ASP A 235 15.56 -1.46 -6.91
CA ASP A 235 15.39 -2.19 -8.16
C ASP A 235 14.14 -1.67 -8.91
N GLU A 236 14.13 -1.82 -10.24
CA GLU A 236 13.00 -1.38 -11.08
C GLU A 236 12.65 0.13 -10.93
N ASN A 237 13.62 0.94 -10.47
CA ASN A 237 13.48 2.38 -10.21
C ASN A 237 12.33 2.76 -9.26
N ARG A 238 12.02 1.89 -8.30
CA ARG A 238 11.00 2.14 -7.28
C ARG A 238 11.55 3.01 -6.16
N MET A 239 10.80 4.03 -5.74
CA MET A 239 11.13 4.80 -4.54
C MET A 239 10.83 3.98 -3.28
N VAL A 240 11.76 3.93 -2.34
CA VAL A 240 11.64 3.14 -1.11
C VAL A 240 12.17 3.88 0.11
N LEU A 241 11.67 3.49 1.27
CA LEU A 241 12.07 3.97 2.59
C LEU A 241 12.36 2.77 3.51
N PRO A 242 13.16 2.95 4.57
CA PRO A 242 13.56 1.86 5.43
C PRO A 242 12.43 1.36 6.35
N CYS A 243 12.35 0.05 6.56
CA CYS A 243 11.25 -0.62 7.26
C CYS A 243 10.95 -0.05 8.67
N TYR A 244 11.96 0.02 9.55
CA TYR A 244 11.75 0.46 10.93
C TYR A 244 11.40 1.94 11.06
N PRO A 245 12.17 2.90 10.50
CA PRO A 245 11.83 4.33 10.63
C PRO A 245 10.45 4.67 10.08
N VAL A 246 10.04 4.04 8.98
CA VAL A 246 8.68 4.21 8.42
C VAL A 246 7.62 3.69 9.38
N SER A 247 7.83 2.52 9.95
CA SER A 247 6.87 1.91 10.88
C SER A 247 6.71 2.78 12.13
N GLU A 248 7.82 3.28 12.67
CA GLU A 248 7.81 4.20 13.81
C GLU A 248 7.02 5.48 13.52
N ILE A 249 7.22 6.10 12.35
CA ILE A 249 6.45 7.27 11.91
C ILE A 249 4.96 6.94 11.78
N ILE A 250 4.63 5.83 11.12
CA ILE A 250 3.23 5.40 10.92
C ILE A 250 2.54 5.20 12.28
N PHE A 251 3.17 4.46 13.19
CA PHE A 251 2.54 4.10 14.46
C PHE A 251 2.46 5.26 15.43
N TYR A 252 3.44 6.18 15.48
CA TYR A 252 3.29 7.40 16.26
C TYR A 252 2.21 8.33 15.67
N HIS A 253 2.13 8.41 14.34
CA HIS A 253 1.10 9.21 13.71
C HIS A 253 -0.31 8.61 13.92
N SER A 254 -0.48 7.28 13.89
CA SER A 254 -1.77 6.67 14.21
C SER A 254 -2.21 6.88 15.65
N ILE A 255 -1.27 6.99 16.61
CA ILE A 255 -1.60 7.35 17.99
C ILE A 255 -2.19 8.76 18.05
N GLN A 256 -1.52 9.73 17.43
CA GLN A 256 -1.99 11.13 17.38
C GLN A 256 -3.33 11.27 16.67
N GLN A 257 -3.52 10.54 15.56
CA GLN A 257 -4.74 10.58 14.74
C GLN A 257 -5.83 9.63 15.23
N LYS A 258 -5.64 8.98 16.40
CA LYS A 258 -6.54 7.97 16.97
C LYS A 258 -7.02 6.96 15.92
N ILE A 259 -6.10 6.44 15.11
CA ILE A 259 -6.41 5.38 14.14
C ILE A 259 -6.33 4.04 14.88
N PRO A 260 -7.42 3.26 14.94
CA PRO A 260 -7.38 1.97 15.63
C PRO A 260 -6.43 1.00 14.92
N VAL A 261 -5.72 0.21 15.73
CA VAL A 261 -4.83 -0.87 15.26
C VAL A 261 -5.35 -2.19 15.84
N LEU A 262 -5.69 -3.13 14.96
CA LEU A 262 -6.03 -4.49 15.39
C LEU A 262 -4.80 -5.38 15.22
N LEU A 263 -4.16 -5.72 16.34
CA LEU A 263 -3.06 -6.69 16.38
C LEU A 263 -3.66 -8.10 16.49
N ILE A 264 -3.41 -8.95 15.50
CA ILE A 264 -3.90 -10.33 15.45
C ILE A 264 -2.69 -11.27 15.53
N VAL A 265 -2.72 -12.21 16.47
CA VAL A 265 -1.67 -13.22 16.62
C VAL A 265 -2.24 -14.62 16.54
N LYS A 266 -1.78 -15.38 15.55
CA LYS A 266 -2.01 -16.82 15.45
C LYS A 266 -1.01 -17.58 16.30
N ARG A 267 -1.50 -18.30 17.30
CA ARG A 267 -0.71 -19.12 18.22
C ARG A 267 -0.62 -20.53 17.65
N ILE A 268 0.58 -20.96 17.31
CA ILE A 268 0.83 -22.26 16.67
C ILE A 268 1.61 -23.13 17.65
N ASN A 269 1.00 -24.23 18.06
CA ASN A 269 1.66 -25.24 18.88
C ASN A 269 2.63 -26.06 18.02
N GLN A 270 3.92 -26.02 18.33
CA GLN A 270 4.94 -26.76 17.58
C GLN A 270 4.75 -28.29 17.67
N SER A 271 4.17 -28.77 18.78
CA SER A 271 3.89 -30.19 19.01
C SER A 271 2.60 -30.68 18.33
N SER A 272 1.73 -29.77 17.90
CA SER A 272 0.52 -30.10 17.13
C SER A 272 0.10 -28.91 16.27
N ALA A 273 0.47 -28.94 14.99
CA ALA A 273 0.08 -27.92 14.02
C ALA A 273 -1.45 -27.87 13.77
N ILE A 274 -2.20 -28.85 14.29
CA ILE A 274 -3.67 -28.95 14.18
C ILE A 274 -4.36 -28.03 15.21
N HIS A 275 -3.71 -27.74 16.33
CA HIS A 275 -4.25 -26.86 17.37
C HIS A 275 -3.60 -25.50 17.28
N SER A 276 -4.30 -24.58 16.62
CA SER A 276 -3.95 -23.16 16.64
C SER A 276 -5.15 -22.34 17.08
N ASP A 277 -4.87 -21.29 17.83
CA ASP A 277 -5.85 -20.34 18.37
C ASP A 277 -5.40 -18.91 18.05
N LEU A 278 -6.36 -17.99 18.00
CA LEU A 278 -6.11 -16.58 17.66
C LEU A 278 -6.33 -15.71 18.87
N VAL A 279 -5.45 -14.74 19.08
CA VAL A 279 -5.67 -13.66 20.05
C VAL A 279 -5.61 -12.34 19.30
N TYR A 280 -6.61 -11.49 19.50
CA TYR A 280 -6.61 -10.15 18.91
C TYR A 280 -6.72 -9.06 19.97
N PHE A 281 -6.00 -7.96 19.72
CA PHE A 281 -5.90 -6.79 20.58
C PHE A 281 -6.33 -5.58 19.77
N LEU A 282 -7.41 -4.90 20.19
CA LEU A 282 -7.72 -3.58 19.65
C LEU A 282 -6.94 -2.53 20.44
N LEU A 283 -6.07 -1.83 19.73
CA LEU A 283 -5.16 -0.83 20.27
C LEU A 283 -5.60 0.54 19.78
N LEU A 284 -5.78 1.48 20.71
CA LEU A 284 -6.08 2.87 20.41
C LEU A 284 -5.06 3.79 21.06
N GLY A 285 -4.64 4.84 20.36
CA GLY A 285 -3.65 5.77 20.90
C GLY A 285 -4.14 6.40 22.21
N GLN A 286 -3.28 6.44 23.23
CA GLN A 286 -3.56 7.11 24.50
C GLN A 286 -3.49 8.64 24.32
N GLU A 287 -4.23 9.42 25.12
CA GLU A 287 -4.10 10.89 25.11
C GLU A 287 -2.75 11.31 25.75
N GLU A 288 -2.10 12.31 25.16
CA GLU A 288 -0.82 12.88 25.67
C GLU A 288 0.33 11.87 25.84
N SER A 289 0.25 10.71 25.18
CA SER A 289 1.21 9.61 25.29
C SER A 289 1.63 9.13 23.89
N THR A 290 2.75 8.42 23.81
CA THR A 290 3.27 7.77 22.60
C THR A 290 2.96 6.27 22.57
N ASP A 291 2.03 5.82 23.43
CA ASP A 291 1.63 4.43 23.57
C ASP A 291 0.16 4.20 23.21
N TYR A 292 -0.20 2.91 23.12
CA TYR A 292 -1.56 2.45 22.89
C TYR A 292 -2.17 1.87 24.16
N ASP A 293 -3.47 2.11 24.34
CA ASP A 293 -4.31 1.41 25.29
C ASP A 293 -5.00 0.21 24.63
N LEU A 294 -5.16 -0.87 25.40
CA LEU A 294 -6.04 -1.97 25.04
C LEU A 294 -7.49 -1.57 25.32
N VAL A 295 -8.34 -1.62 24.30
CA VAL A 295 -9.76 -1.24 24.39
C VAL A 295 -10.67 -2.37 23.91
N SER A 296 -11.95 -2.33 24.30
CA SER A 296 -12.96 -3.25 23.75
C SER A 296 -13.25 -2.95 22.29
N CYS A 297 -13.53 -3.98 21.49
CA CYS A 297 -13.87 -3.83 20.08
C CYS A 297 -15.23 -3.17 19.81
N ASN A 298 -16.20 -3.34 20.72
CA ASN A 298 -17.61 -3.00 20.48
C ASN A 298 -17.86 -1.54 20.04
N PRO A 299 -17.23 -0.51 20.65
CA PRO A 299 -17.45 0.88 20.25
C PRO A 299 -16.91 1.21 18.85
N TYR A 300 -15.99 0.40 18.31
CA TYR A 300 -15.21 0.73 17.12
C TYR A 300 -15.58 -0.14 15.91
N LEU A 301 -16.59 -1.01 16.00
CA LEU A 301 -16.94 -1.97 14.95
C LEU A 301 -17.19 -1.33 13.57
N ALA A 302 -17.70 -0.10 13.54
CA ALA A 302 -17.96 0.63 12.30
C ALA A 302 -16.70 1.22 11.65
N GLU A 303 -15.60 1.33 12.38
CA GLU A 303 -14.38 2.00 11.93
C GLU A 303 -13.52 1.12 11.03
N HIS A 304 -12.78 1.78 10.13
CA HIS A 304 -11.63 1.18 9.46
C HIS A 304 -10.43 1.23 10.41
N CYS A 305 -9.62 0.17 10.38
CA CYS A 305 -8.47 0.03 11.25
C CYS A 305 -7.27 -0.54 10.49
N LEU A 306 -6.07 -0.27 11.01
CA LEU A 306 -4.85 -0.91 10.55
C LEU A 306 -4.78 -2.30 11.15
N ILE A 307 -4.68 -3.33 10.33
CA ILE A 307 -4.55 -4.71 10.78
C ILE A 307 -3.08 -5.08 10.77
N VAL A 308 -2.58 -5.55 11.91
CA VAL A 308 -1.22 -6.05 12.08
C VAL A 308 -1.32 -7.53 12.40
N THR A 309 -1.01 -8.38 11.42
CA THR A 309 -1.15 -9.83 11.57
C THR A 309 0.21 -10.49 11.74
N GLY A 310 0.28 -11.45 12.65
CA GLY A 310 1.45 -12.26 12.83
C GLY A 310 1.13 -13.60 13.46
N GLU A 311 2.19 -14.33 13.75
CA GLU A 311 2.09 -15.62 14.41
C GLU A 311 3.09 -15.72 15.56
N MET A 312 2.84 -16.67 16.45
CA MET A 312 3.81 -17.09 17.44
C MET A 312 3.90 -18.61 17.43
N LEU A 313 5.11 -19.12 17.62
CA LEU A 313 5.37 -20.52 17.85
C LEU A 313 5.57 -20.76 19.34
N HIS A 314 4.88 -21.73 19.91
CA HIS A 314 5.04 -22.08 21.32
C HIS A 314 5.05 -23.60 21.53
N ASP A 315 5.70 -24.00 22.63
CA ASP A 315 5.59 -25.34 23.18
C ASP A 315 4.36 -25.42 24.10
N SER A 316 3.83 -26.63 24.27
CA SER A 316 2.43 -26.98 24.54
C SER A 316 1.73 -26.49 25.83
N HIS A 317 2.21 -25.46 26.53
CA HIS A 317 1.76 -25.16 27.90
C HIS A 317 1.38 -23.70 28.23
N GLU A 318 1.48 -22.76 27.29
CA GLU A 318 1.10 -21.37 27.59
C GLU A 318 -0.42 -21.15 27.50
N SER A 319 -1.03 -20.65 28.58
CA SER A 319 -2.43 -20.20 28.55
C SER A 319 -2.60 -18.88 27.79
N ILE A 320 -3.77 -18.68 27.18
CA ILE A 320 -4.12 -17.45 26.44
C ILE A 320 -3.94 -16.21 27.32
N ARG A 321 -4.40 -16.27 28.58
CA ARG A 321 -4.28 -15.16 29.53
C ARG A 321 -2.82 -14.83 29.86
N HIS A 322 -1.98 -15.85 30.03
CA HIS A 322 -0.54 -15.65 30.25
C HIS A 322 0.12 -14.96 29.04
N TYR A 323 -0.24 -15.42 27.83
CA TYR A 323 0.25 -14.80 26.60
C TYR A 323 -0.17 -13.32 26.49
N ILE A 324 -1.45 -13.01 26.71
CA ILE A 324 -1.97 -11.64 26.72
C ILE A 324 -1.17 -10.75 27.68
N HIS A 325 -0.95 -11.22 28.92
CA HIS A 325 -0.17 -10.46 29.90
C HIS A 325 1.27 -10.23 29.45
N ARG A 326 1.93 -11.20 28.80
CA ARG A 326 3.28 -11.02 28.25
C ARG A 326 3.31 -9.95 27.16
N VAL A 327 2.37 -10.00 26.21
CA VAL A 327 2.29 -9.01 25.12
C VAL A 327 2.10 -7.60 25.68
N LEU A 328 1.18 -7.43 26.63
CA LEU A 328 0.91 -6.12 27.24
C LEU A 328 2.08 -5.62 28.10
N ARG A 329 2.76 -6.52 28.82
CA ARG A 329 3.94 -6.17 29.63
C ARG A 329 5.09 -5.64 28.78
N GLU A 330 5.33 -6.24 27.62
CA GLU A 330 6.39 -5.80 26.71
C GLU A 330 6.00 -4.58 25.85
N ASN A 331 4.73 -4.14 25.93
CA ASN A 331 4.12 -3.12 25.10
C ASN A 331 3.92 -3.56 23.62
N PRO A 332 2.67 -3.60 23.12
CA PRO A 332 2.38 -4.00 21.73
C PRO A 332 3.11 -3.18 20.66
N LEU A 333 3.24 -1.86 20.84
CA LEU A 333 3.98 -1.01 19.89
C LEU A 333 5.45 -1.41 19.84
N LYS A 334 6.09 -1.60 21.00
CA LYS A 334 7.49 -2.05 21.06
C LYS A 334 7.67 -3.39 20.36
N ILE A 335 6.74 -4.33 20.53
CA ILE A 335 6.75 -5.63 19.83
C ILE A 335 6.72 -5.44 18.32
N ILE A 336 5.79 -4.62 17.81
CA ILE A 336 5.64 -4.36 16.37
C ILE A 336 6.91 -3.68 15.82
N LEU A 337 7.40 -2.64 16.49
CA LEU A 337 8.60 -1.91 16.06
C LEU A 337 9.84 -2.80 16.09
N ALA A 338 10.01 -3.63 17.12
CA ALA A 338 11.10 -4.61 17.21
C ALA A 338 11.08 -5.60 16.05
N ASN A 339 9.88 -6.08 15.70
CA ASN A 339 9.74 -6.96 14.56
C ASN A 339 10.18 -6.26 13.26
N THR A 340 9.72 -5.04 13.00
CA THR A 340 10.13 -4.26 11.80
C THR A 340 11.62 -3.89 11.79
N ALA A 341 12.24 -3.71 12.97
CA ALA A 341 13.68 -3.51 13.13
C ALA A 341 14.50 -4.75 12.77
N SER A 342 13.99 -5.95 13.08
CA SER A 342 14.62 -7.23 12.72
C SER A 342 14.58 -7.55 11.22
N HIS A 343 13.65 -6.94 10.48
CA HIS A 343 13.54 -7.11 9.03
C HIS A 343 14.67 -6.41 8.27
N PRO A 344 14.95 -6.84 7.02
CA PRO A 344 15.70 -6.03 6.07
C PRO A 344 15.12 -4.61 5.98
N GLN A 345 15.96 -3.59 6.17
CA GLN A 345 15.54 -2.20 6.12
C GLN A 345 15.28 -1.76 4.69
N TYR A 346 16.13 -2.19 3.75
CA TYR A 346 15.83 -2.16 2.32
C TYR A 346 15.84 -3.57 1.74
N SER A 347 15.02 -3.78 0.72
CA SER A 347 14.99 -5.01 -0.06
C SER A 347 15.62 -4.80 -1.44
N GLY A 348 15.86 -5.89 -2.17
CA GLY A 348 16.44 -5.87 -3.51
C GLY A 348 17.96 -5.91 -3.53
N LYS A 349 18.52 -5.99 -4.75
CA LYS A 349 19.95 -6.08 -5.01
C LYS A 349 20.62 -4.71 -4.97
N ARG A 350 19.99 -3.68 -5.55
CA ARG A 350 20.58 -2.33 -5.65
C ARG A 350 20.91 -1.70 -4.30
N LEU A 351 20.17 -2.03 -3.24
CA LEU A 351 20.32 -1.45 -1.90
C LEU A 351 20.85 -2.47 -0.88
N GLU A 352 21.47 -3.56 -1.33
CA GLU A 352 21.96 -4.62 -0.45
C GLU A 352 22.93 -4.12 0.62
N ALA A 353 23.82 -3.16 0.28
CA ALA A 353 24.76 -2.56 1.23
C ALA A 353 24.08 -1.80 2.39
N LEU A 354 22.83 -1.35 2.18
CA LEU A 354 22.05 -0.62 3.18
C LEU A 354 21.01 -1.50 3.89
N ARG A 355 20.95 -2.79 3.54
CA ARG A 355 19.92 -3.73 4.00
C ARG A 355 19.82 -3.77 5.53
N SER A 356 20.94 -3.76 6.23
CA SER A 356 20.99 -3.78 7.69
C SER A 356 21.23 -2.40 8.30
N ASP A 357 21.95 -1.50 7.63
CA ASP A 357 22.25 -0.18 8.18
C ASP A 357 21.85 0.95 7.21
N PRO A 358 20.60 1.43 7.32
CA PRO A 358 20.10 2.47 6.44
C PRO A 358 20.73 3.85 6.70
N PHE A 359 21.45 4.02 7.82
CA PHE A 359 22.05 5.29 8.22
C PHE A 359 23.52 5.43 7.80
N SER A 360 24.16 4.34 7.35
CA SER A 360 25.59 4.25 7.04
C SER A 360 26.13 5.30 6.06
N LEU A 361 25.30 5.81 5.14
CA LEU A 361 25.69 6.81 4.13
C LEU A 361 25.36 8.26 4.50
N ILE A 362 24.73 8.49 5.65
CA ILE A 362 24.30 9.84 6.06
C ILE A 362 25.36 10.43 7.01
N PRO A 363 25.77 11.71 6.83
CA PRO A 363 26.68 12.36 7.75
C PRO A 363 26.20 12.25 9.19
N ASN A 364 27.08 11.76 10.06
CA ASN A 364 26.70 11.47 11.44
C ASN A 364 26.40 12.77 12.20
N ASN A 365 25.29 12.77 12.92
CA ASN A 365 24.93 13.79 13.91
C ASN A 365 24.23 13.11 15.09
N ALA A 366 23.96 13.86 16.17
CA ALA A 366 23.34 13.30 17.38
C ALA A 366 21.99 12.62 17.11
N LEU A 367 21.19 13.18 16.20
CA LEU A 367 19.89 12.63 15.78
C LEU A 367 20.05 11.30 15.04
N MET A 368 20.96 11.22 14.05
CA MET A 368 21.30 9.99 13.33
C MET A 368 21.81 8.90 14.27
N THR A 369 22.74 9.27 15.16
CA THR A 369 23.29 8.35 16.16
C THR A 369 22.17 7.78 17.06
N ARG A 370 21.22 8.62 17.48
CA ARG A 370 20.06 8.18 18.28
C ARG A 370 19.22 7.14 17.53
N HIS A 371 18.82 7.43 16.30
CA HIS A 371 17.98 6.53 15.50
C HIS A 371 18.69 5.21 15.15
N ALA A 372 19.98 5.26 14.81
CA ALA A 372 20.79 4.07 14.56
C ALA A 372 20.95 3.19 15.82
N ARG A 373 21.13 3.81 16.99
CA ARG A 373 21.15 3.09 18.28
C ARG A 373 19.81 2.46 18.61
N ASN A 374 18.70 3.17 18.40
CA ASN A 374 17.36 2.64 18.62
C ASN A 374 17.07 1.43 17.74
N LEU A 375 17.40 1.50 16.44
CA LEU A 375 17.28 0.37 15.51
C LEU A 375 18.07 -0.85 16.02
N THR A 376 19.32 -0.62 16.46
CA THR A 376 20.18 -1.68 16.98
C THR A 376 19.61 -2.29 18.26
N HIS A 377 19.15 -1.46 19.20
CA HIS A 377 18.53 -1.90 20.44
C HIS A 377 17.28 -2.75 20.19
N LEU A 378 16.39 -2.30 19.29
CA LEU A 378 15.17 -3.03 18.94
C LEU A 378 15.45 -4.36 18.24
N ARG A 379 16.53 -4.47 17.47
CA ARG A 379 16.96 -5.76 16.91
C ARG A 379 17.39 -6.75 17.98
N PHE A 380 18.18 -6.29 18.95
CA PHE A 380 18.56 -7.13 20.09
C PHE A 380 17.33 -7.59 20.87
N PHE A 381 16.43 -6.66 21.19
CA PHE A 381 15.16 -6.99 21.83
C PHE A 381 14.33 -7.98 20.99
N ALA A 382 14.27 -7.83 19.67
CA ALA A 382 13.53 -8.75 18.80
C ALA A 382 14.05 -10.19 18.91
N LEU A 383 15.37 -10.36 18.92
CA LEU A 383 15.99 -11.68 19.08
C LEU A 383 15.75 -12.27 20.48
N GLU A 384 15.86 -11.45 21.53
CA GLU A 384 15.69 -11.90 22.92
C GLU A 384 14.23 -12.25 23.24
N ALA A 385 13.31 -11.35 22.92
CA ALA A 385 11.88 -11.46 23.26
C ALA A 385 11.14 -12.46 22.37
N GLY A 386 11.67 -12.76 21.18
CA GLY A 386 11.02 -13.66 20.23
C GLY A 386 10.13 -12.95 19.21
N CYS A 387 10.62 -11.81 18.71
CA CYS A 387 10.02 -11.02 17.65
C CYS A 387 10.85 -11.04 16.35
N SER A 388 11.67 -12.07 16.13
CA SER A 388 12.52 -12.19 14.94
C SER A 388 12.21 -13.47 14.15
N LYS A 389 12.77 -13.61 12.95
CA LYS A 389 12.58 -14.84 12.16
C LYS A 389 13.20 -16.06 12.84
N GLU A 390 14.33 -15.87 13.50
CA GLU A 390 15.11 -16.89 14.21
C GLU A 390 14.40 -17.33 15.50
N LYS A 391 13.64 -16.44 16.14
CA LYS A 391 12.89 -16.71 17.36
C LYS A 391 11.51 -16.07 17.30
N GLN A 392 10.47 -16.89 17.15
CA GLN A 392 9.08 -16.47 16.91
C GLN A 392 8.18 -16.74 18.13
N THR A 393 8.72 -16.61 19.35
CA THR A 393 8.04 -17.03 20.60
C THR A 393 7.16 -15.98 21.25
N LEU A 394 7.10 -14.76 20.70
CA LEU A 394 6.24 -13.68 21.17
C LEU A 394 5.35 -13.15 20.03
N PHE A 395 5.97 -12.73 18.93
CA PHE A 395 5.24 -12.23 17.75
C PHE A 395 6.13 -12.12 16.51
N PHE A 396 5.78 -12.84 15.45
CA PHE A 396 6.38 -12.70 14.14
C PHE A 396 5.40 -12.09 13.14
N LEU A 397 5.66 -10.84 12.73
CA LEU A 397 4.85 -10.13 11.74
C LEU A 397 4.80 -10.90 10.42
N ARG A 398 3.58 -11.07 9.90
CA ARG A 398 3.33 -11.65 8.58
C ARG A 398 2.91 -10.59 7.57
N HIS A 399 1.97 -9.72 7.95
CA HIS A 399 1.43 -8.71 7.04
C HIS A 399 0.78 -7.54 7.79
N ILE A 400 0.75 -6.37 7.14
CA ILE A 400 0.05 -5.17 7.59
C ILE A 400 -0.84 -4.68 6.44
N TYR A 401 -2.14 -4.54 6.72
CA TYR A 401 -3.15 -4.10 5.75
C TYR A 401 -4.26 -3.31 6.44
N VAL A 402 -5.33 -2.98 5.73
CA VAL A 402 -6.48 -2.24 6.27
C VAL A 402 -7.77 -2.99 6.01
N ASN A 403 -8.65 -3.01 7.00
CA ASN A 403 -10.00 -3.51 6.87
C ASN A 403 -10.96 -2.75 7.79
N LYS A 404 -12.26 -2.97 7.61
CA LYS A 404 -13.27 -2.59 8.58
C LYS A 404 -13.23 -3.54 9.77
N LEU A 405 -13.24 -3.00 10.99
CA LEU A 405 -13.05 -3.79 12.21
C LEU A 405 -14.09 -4.91 12.33
N LYS A 406 -15.38 -4.61 12.11
CA LYS A 406 -16.46 -5.60 12.14
C LYS A 406 -16.22 -6.75 11.17
N ASP A 407 -15.80 -6.44 9.95
CA ASP A 407 -15.66 -7.43 8.89
C ASP A 407 -14.48 -8.35 9.21
N GLU A 408 -13.38 -7.80 9.71
CA GLU A 408 -12.22 -8.56 10.18
C GLU A 408 -12.57 -9.48 11.35
N ILE A 409 -13.20 -8.96 12.41
CA ILE A 409 -13.60 -9.77 13.57
C ILE A 409 -14.57 -10.89 13.14
N THR A 410 -15.54 -10.57 12.27
CA THR A 410 -16.47 -11.57 11.74
C THR A 410 -15.72 -12.66 10.99
N GLN A 411 -14.73 -12.30 10.17
CA GLN A 411 -13.88 -13.26 9.47
C GLN A 411 -13.09 -14.15 10.44
N LEU A 412 -12.49 -13.59 11.49
CA LEU A 412 -11.75 -14.35 12.50
C LEU A 412 -12.63 -15.38 13.20
N HIS A 413 -13.89 -15.08 13.48
CA HIS A 413 -14.81 -16.01 14.17
C HIS A 413 -15.50 -17.01 13.23
N THR A 414 -15.63 -16.70 11.94
CA THR A 414 -16.39 -17.55 10.99
C THR A 414 -15.53 -18.41 10.09
N GLN A 415 -14.32 -17.95 9.73
CA GLN A 415 -13.46 -18.64 8.78
C GLN A 415 -12.27 -19.33 9.43
N TYR A 416 -11.92 -18.96 10.67
CA TYR A 416 -10.84 -19.61 11.38
C TYR A 416 -11.33 -20.94 11.98
N PRO A 417 -10.60 -22.05 11.78
CA PRO A 417 -11.03 -23.35 12.29
C PRO A 417 -10.84 -23.51 13.81
N GLY A 418 -10.03 -22.66 14.45
CA GLY A 418 -9.82 -22.68 15.90
C GLY A 418 -10.63 -21.61 16.64
N GLU A 419 -10.31 -21.40 17.91
CA GLU A 419 -10.95 -20.35 18.72
C GLU A 419 -10.24 -19.00 18.54
N ALA A 420 -11.02 -17.91 18.55
CA ALA A 420 -10.52 -16.54 18.49
C ALA A 420 -10.90 -15.77 19.76
N PHE A 421 -9.91 -15.16 20.41
CA PHE A 421 -10.05 -14.52 21.72
C PHE A 421 -9.77 -13.02 21.64
N GLU A 422 -10.72 -12.22 22.11
CA GLU A 422 -10.51 -10.78 22.35
C GLU A 422 -9.71 -10.59 23.64
N ALA A 423 -8.52 -9.98 23.53
CA ALA A 423 -7.65 -9.78 24.69
C ALA A 423 -8.32 -8.97 25.81
N HIS A 424 -9.09 -7.93 25.46
CA HIS A 424 -9.81 -7.11 26.43
C HIS A 424 -10.86 -7.92 27.21
N ALA A 425 -11.72 -8.68 26.51
CA ALA A 425 -12.74 -9.52 27.14
C ALA A 425 -12.12 -10.61 28.06
N MET A 426 -10.97 -11.17 27.68
CA MET A 426 -10.25 -12.17 28.48
C MET A 426 -9.67 -11.61 29.80
N LEU A 427 -9.40 -10.30 29.86
CA LEU A 427 -8.89 -9.62 31.05
C LEU A 427 -10.00 -9.01 31.91
N HIS A 428 -11.15 -8.70 31.30
CA HIS A 428 -12.31 -8.05 31.92
C HIS A 428 -13.60 -8.89 31.70
N PRO A 429 -13.67 -10.10 32.29
CA PRO A 429 -14.78 -11.04 32.08
C PRO A 429 -16.10 -10.62 32.72
#